data_AF-A0A3C0E096-F1
#
_entry.id   AF-A0A3C0E096-F1
#
_cell.length_a   1.000
_cell.length_b   1.000
_cell.length_c   1.000
_cell.angle_alpha   90.00
_cell.angle_beta   90.00
_cell.angle_gamma   90.00
#
_symmetry.space_group_name_H-M   'P 1'
#
loop_
_entity.id
_entity.type
_entity.pdbx_description
1 polymer ?
#
loop_
_entity_poly.entity_id
_entity_poly.type
_entity_poly.pdbx_seq_one_letter_code
_entity_poly.pdbx_strand_id
1 'polypeptide(L)'
;MRSEILQRIQTLLTNEDLEAIRKDVRTEIDSFRSLIQEDFRTQRDAWEKEEHEADEKFEFKPSPEELTFNDLVTQFKEREKAWRQRIAEEQRANLEVKTALIDELRKTIQEEENIGAAFARFNEVREKWEATGDVPGDRYKEVH
;
A
#
# COMPACT_ATOMS: atom_id res chain seq x y z
N MET A 1 19.65 16.71 -10.18
CA MET A 1 18.20 16.74 -9.89
C MET A 1 17.45 15.48 -10.36
N ARG A 2 17.28 15.21 -11.67
CA ARG A 2 16.55 13.98 -12.14
C ARG A 2 17.22 12.67 -11.72
N SER A 3 18.51 12.55 -11.99
CA SER A 3 19.28 11.35 -11.65
C SER A 3 19.31 11.08 -10.15
N GLU A 4 19.27 12.14 -9.34
CA GLU A 4 19.22 12.04 -7.86
C GLU A 4 17.87 11.49 -7.39
N ILE A 5 16.75 11.95 -7.97
CA ILE A 5 15.41 11.43 -7.66
C ILE A 5 15.33 9.95 -8.05
N LEU A 6 15.83 9.55 -9.23
CA LEU A 6 15.86 8.15 -9.65
C LEU A 6 16.68 7.28 -8.69
N GLN A 7 17.88 7.74 -8.33
CA GLN A 7 18.74 7.03 -7.39
C GLN A 7 18.07 6.91 -6.01
N ARG A 8 17.34 7.94 -5.57
CA ARG A 8 16.58 7.91 -4.31
C ARG A 8 15.42 6.92 -4.37
N ILE A 9 14.63 6.93 -5.44
CA ILE A 9 13.55 5.93 -5.65
C ILE A 9 14.15 4.52 -5.62
N GLN A 10 15.23 4.30 -6.36
CA GLN A 10 15.89 2.99 -6.41
C GLN A 10 16.40 2.53 -5.04
N THR A 11 17.00 3.46 -4.27
CA THR A 11 17.47 3.18 -2.90
C THR A 11 16.31 2.87 -1.96
N LEU A 12 15.20 3.62 -2.03
CA LEU A 12 14.02 3.34 -1.21
C LEU A 12 13.43 1.97 -1.54
N LEU A 13 13.44 1.58 -2.82
CA LEU A 13 12.91 0.29 -3.27
C LEU A 13 13.75 -0.92 -2.81
N THR A 14 14.99 -0.74 -2.35
CA THR A 14 15.77 -1.83 -1.74
C THR A 14 15.31 -2.19 -0.33
N ASN A 15 14.56 -1.32 0.34
CA ASN A 15 14.00 -1.62 1.65
C ASN A 15 12.79 -2.55 1.48
N GLU A 16 12.75 -3.69 2.16
CA GLU A 16 11.64 -4.65 2.08
C GLU A 16 10.37 -4.14 2.77
N ASP A 17 10.52 -3.34 3.83
CA ASP A 17 9.41 -2.73 4.55
C ASP A 17 8.76 -1.65 3.70
N LEU A 18 7.65 -2.03 3.04
CA LEU A 18 6.90 -1.11 2.20
C LEU A 18 6.14 -0.07 3.02
N GLU A 19 5.76 -0.38 4.25
CA GLU A 19 5.02 0.55 5.09
C GLU A 19 5.89 1.76 5.45
N ALA A 20 7.17 1.51 5.76
CA ALA A 20 8.15 2.54 6.06
C ALA A 20 8.45 3.46 4.86
N ILE A 21 8.50 2.92 3.64
CA ILE A 21 9.00 3.66 2.47
C ILE A 21 7.93 4.16 1.48
N ARG A 22 6.69 3.63 1.53
CA ARG A 22 5.65 3.95 0.53
C ARG A 22 5.34 5.44 0.39
N LYS A 23 5.42 6.20 1.49
CA LYS A 23 5.14 7.63 1.49
C LYS A 23 6.24 8.39 0.75
N ASP A 24 7.49 8.10 1.10
CA ASP A 24 8.65 8.75 0.52
C ASP A 24 8.78 8.41 -0.97
N VAL A 25 8.57 7.14 -1.35
CA VAL A 25 8.59 6.73 -2.77
C VAL A 25 7.53 7.48 -3.57
N ARG A 26 6.32 7.67 -3.04
CA ARG A 26 5.28 8.47 -3.72
C ARG A 26 5.67 9.92 -3.88
N THR A 27 6.25 10.53 -2.84
CA THR A 27 6.73 11.90 -2.92
C THR A 27 7.77 12.06 -4.03
N GLU A 28 8.74 11.15 -4.12
CA GLU A 28 9.74 11.18 -5.19
C GLU A 28 9.13 10.92 -6.58
N ILE A 29 8.16 10.02 -6.68
CA ILE A 29 7.41 9.77 -7.92
C ILE A 29 6.69 11.04 -8.40
N ASP A 30 6.05 11.76 -7.48
CA ASP A 30 5.32 13.00 -7.81
C ASP A 30 6.28 14.14 -8.18
N SER A 31 7.43 14.22 -7.51
CA SER A 31 8.52 15.13 -7.89
C SER A 31 9.03 14.84 -9.30
N PHE A 32 9.29 13.58 -9.65
CA PHE A 32 9.75 13.23 -11.00
C PHE A 32 8.69 13.51 -12.07
N ARG A 33 7.41 13.19 -11.80
CA ARG A 33 6.30 13.50 -12.71
C ARG A 33 6.17 14.99 -13.02
N SER A 34 6.47 15.85 -12.05
CA SER A 34 6.47 17.29 -12.27
C SER A 34 7.54 17.69 -13.29
N LEU A 35 8.70 17.02 -13.28
CA LEU A 35 9.76 17.24 -14.27
C LEU A 35 9.40 16.68 -15.65
N ILE A 36 8.66 15.57 -15.73
CA ILE A 36 8.13 15.05 -17.01
C ILE A 36 7.10 16.02 -17.60
N GLN A 37 6.25 16.63 -16.76
CA GLN A 37 5.31 17.64 -17.23
C GLN A 37 6.02 18.87 -17.81
N GLU A 38 7.15 19.27 -17.23
CA GLU A 38 7.99 20.34 -17.78
C GLU A 38 8.55 19.95 -19.16
N ASP A 39 9.11 18.74 -19.31
CA ASP A 39 9.61 18.24 -20.60
C ASP A 39 8.52 18.18 -21.66
N PHE A 40 7.33 17.70 -21.28
CA PHE A 40 6.19 17.66 -22.18
C PHE A 40 5.84 19.06 -22.68
N ARG A 41 5.82 20.06 -21.81
CA ARG A 41 5.58 21.46 -22.18
C ARG A 41 6.68 21.98 -23.11
N THR A 42 7.95 21.74 -22.77
CA THR A 42 9.08 22.17 -23.61
C THR A 42 9.06 21.53 -24.99
N GLN A 43 8.82 20.22 -25.09
CA GLN A 43 8.74 19.53 -26.38
C GLN A 43 7.52 20.00 -27.18
N ARG A 44 6.39 20.22 -26.52
CA ARG A 44 5.18 20.75 -27.16
C ARG A 44 5.39 22.17 -27.69
N ASP A 45 5.98 23.05 -26.88
CA ASP A 45 6.27 24.43 -27.28
C ASP A 45 7.31 24.51 -28.42
N ALA A 46 8.25 23.56 -28.45
CA ALA A 46 9.21 23.42 -29.55
C ALA A 46 8.51 22.94 -30.83
N TRP A 47 7.66 21.92 -30.71
CA TRP A 47 6.83 21.43 -31.81
C TRP A 47 5.94 22.55 -32.34
N GLU A 48 5.19 23.28 -31.52
CA GLU A 48 4.32 24.38 -32.01
C GLU A 48 5.06 25.52 -32.75
N LYS A 49 6.39 25.64 -32.64
CA LYS A 49 7.21 26.63 -33.36
C LYS A 49 7.78 26.13 -34.69
N GLU A 50 7.80 24.83 -34.90
CA GLU A 50 8.26 24.20 -36.14
C GLU A 50 7.10 24.14 -37.15
N GLU A 51 7.42 24.18 -38.44
CA GLU A 51 6.44 23.99 -39.51
C GLU A 51 6.20 22.49 -39.68
N HIS A 52 4.94 22.07 -39.56
CA HIS A 52 4.52 20.67 -39.64
C HIS A 52 3.52 20.47 -40.77
N GLU A 53 3.45 19.25 -41.29
CA GLU A 53 2.40 18.86 -42.23
C GLU A 53 1.02 18.96 -41.57
N ALA A 54 -0.03 19.20 -42.37
CA ALA A 54 -1.38 19.48 -41.86
C ALA A 54 -2.00 18.33 -41.03
N ASP A 55 -1.48 17.10 -41.17
CA ASP A 55 -1.91 15.89 -40.48
C ASP A 55 -0.95 15.41 -39.38
N GLU A 56 0.19 16.07 -39.22
CA GLU A 56 1.17 15.72 -38.20
C GLU A 56 0.67 16.08 -36.79
N LYS A 57 0.92 15.18 -35.82
CA LYS A 57 0.51 15.35 -34.43
C LYS A 57 1.72 15.35 -33.53
N PHE A 58 1.66 16.16 -32.49
CA PHE A 58 2.67 16.14 -31.45
C PHE A 58 2.78 14.75 -30.80
N GLU A 59 3.97 14.17 -30.86
CA GLU A 59 4.35 12.95 -30.16
C GLU A 59 5.43 13.27 -29.12
N PHE A 60 5.11 13.01 -27.85
CA PHE A 60 6.06 13.17 -26.77
C PHE A 60 7.15 12.10 -26.84
N LYS A 61 8.42 12.53 -26.85
CA LYS A 61 9.58 11.64 -26.89
C LYS A 61 10.15 11.49 -25.48
N PRO A 62 9.97 10.35 -24.81
CA PRO A 62 10.47 10.17 -23.46
C PRO A 62 11.99 10.08 -23.42
N SER A 63 12.58 10.60 -22.36
CA SER A 63 14.03 10.48 -22.10
C SER A 63 14.40 9.08 -21.56
N PRO A 64 15.67 8.65 -21.67
CA PRO A 64 16.13 7.40 -21.04
C PRO A 64 15.86 7.33 -19.53
N GLU A 65 15.95 8.47 -18.85
CA GLU A 65 15.61 8.63 -17.43
C GLU A 65 14.12 8.37 -17.16
N GLU A 66 13.23 8.79 -18.06
CA GLU A 66 11.79 8.53 -17.96
C GLU A 66 11.44 7.06 -18.19
N LEU A 67 12.14 6.38 -19.10
CA LEU A 67 11.98 4.94 -19.28
C LEU A 67 12.36 4.19 -18.00
N THR A 68 13.48 4.58 -17.38
CA THR A 68 13.92 4.03 -16.09
C THR A 68 12.93 4.34 -14.98
N PHE A 69 12.42 5.57 -14.93
CA PHE A 69 11.38 5.98 -13.99
C PHE A 69 10.12 5.11 -14.10
N ASN A 70 9.64 4.87 -15.32
CA ASN A 70 8.43 4.10 -15.56
C ASN A 70 8.58 2.65 -15.09
N ASP A 71 9.76 2.06 -15.25
CA ASP A 71 10.08 0.74 -14.72
C ASP A 71 10.02 0.74 -13.18
N LEU A 72 10.70 1.68 -12.52
CA LEU A 72 10.67 1.82 -11.05
C LEU A 72 9.25 2.05 -10.49
N VAL A 73 8.42 2.85 -11.17
CA VAL A 73 7.01 3.06 -10.82
C VAL A 73 6.22 1.77 -10.95
N THR A 74 6.48 0.97 -11.98
CA THR A 74 5.80 -0.31 -12.19
C THR A 74 6.15 -1.28 -11.08
N GLN A 75 7.44 -1.43 -10.76
CA GLN A 75 7.92 -2.25 -9.65
C GLN A 75 7.28 -1.82 -8.30
N PHE A 76 7.24 -0.51 -8.03
CA PHE A 76 6.60 0.00 -6.81
C PHE A 76 5.12 -0.34 -6.74
N LYS A 77 4.38 -0.18 -7.84
CA LYS A 77 2.93 -0.48 -7.90
C LYS A 77 2.63 -1.96 -7.69
N GLU A 78 3.44 -2.84 -8.26
CA GLU A 78 3.31 -4.29 -8.07
C GLU A 78 3.54 -4.67 -6.61
N ARG A 79 4.60 -4.15 -6.01
CA ARG A 79 4.91 -4.36 -4.59
C ARG A 79 3.82 -3.79 -3.68
N GLU A 80 3.30 -2.61 -4.01
CA GLU A 80 2.18 -2.02 -3.28
C GLU A 80 0.90 -2.84 -3.38
N LYS A 81 0.57 -3.35 -4.57
CA LYS A 81 -0.58 -4.23 -4.74
C LYS A 81 -0.44 -5.49 -3.89
N ALA A 82 0.71 -6.15 -3.94
CA ALA A 82 0.98 -7.35 -3.15
C ALA A 82 0.93 -7.08 -1.64
N TRP A 83 1.50 -5.97 -1.18
CA TRP A 83 1.45 -5.56 0.22
C TRP A 83 0.00 -5.32 0.69
N ARG A 84 -0.81 -4.59 -0.08
CA ARG A 84 -2.23 -4.36 0.26
C ARG A 84 -3.04 -5.65 0.32
N GLN A 85 -2.76 -6.58 -0.59
CA GLN A 85 -3.40 -7.90 -0.59
C GLN A 85 -3.05 -8.68 0.68
N ARG A 86 -1.77 -8.70 1.07
CA ARG A 86 -1.31 -9.31 2.32
C ARG A 86 -1.98 -8.73 3.55
N ILE A 87 -2.02 -7.40 3.66
CA ILE A 87 -2.68 -6.73 4.80
C ILE A 87 -4.18 -7.07 4.83
N ALA A 88 -4.85 -7.10 3.68
CA ALA A 88 -6.27 -7.44 3.62
C ALA A 88 -6.53 -8.91 4.03
N GLU A 89 -5.66 -9.83 3.60
CA GLU A 89 -5.72 -11.25 4.00
C GLU A 89 -5.47 -11.43 5.50
N GLU A 90 -4.45 -10.75 6.04
CA GLU A 90 -4.14 -10.76 7.47
C GLU A 90 -5.29 -10.20 8.31
N GLN A 91 -5.85 -9.06 7.91
CA GLN A 91 -7.00 -8.47 8.58
C GLN A 91 -8.21 -9.41 8.54
N ARG A 92 -8.46 -10.08 7.41
CA ARG A 92 -9.54 -11.08 7.31
C ARG A 92 -9.31 -12.27 8.23
N ALA A 93 -8.08 -12.79 8.31
CA ALA A 93 -7.74 -13.87 9.24
C ALA A 93 -7.92 -13.43 10.70
N ASN A 94 -7.51 -12.21 11.04
CA ASN A 94 -7.71 -11.63 12.36
C ASN A 94 -9.20 -11.49 12.70
N LEU A 95 -10.04 -11.12 11.73
CA LEU A 95 -11.50 -11.08 11.90
C LEU A 95 -12.05 -12.46 12.25
N GLU A 96 -11.67 -13.49 11.50
CA GLU A 96 -12.09 -14.88 11.75
C GLU A 96 -11.68 -15.35 13.16
N VAL A 97 -10.45 -15.03 13.59
CA VAL A 97 -9.97 -15.31 14.95
C VAL A 97 -10.80 -14.57 15.99
N LYS A 98 -11.01 -13.25 15.84
CA LYS A 98 -11.79 -12.45 16.78
C LYS A 98 -13.25 -12.93 16.88
N THR A 99 -13.88 -13.28 15.77
CA THR A 99 -15.23 -13.87 15.78
C THR A 99 -15.27 -15.20 16.53
N ALA A 100 -14.31 -16.10 16.29
CA ALA A 100 -14.23 -17.37 17.00
C ALA A 100 -14.02 -17.20 18.51
N LEU A 101 -13.19 -16.23 18.92
CA LEU A 101 -12.97 -15.88 20.33
C LEU A 101 -14.25 -15.37 21.00
N ILE A 102 -15.06 -14.57 20.30
CA ILE A 102 -16.38 -14.12 20.81
C ILE A 102 -17.31 -15.32 21.03
N ASP A 103 -17.36 -16.25 20.08
CA ASP A 103 -18.19 -17.44 20.20
C ASP A 103 -17.72 -18.37 21.33
N GLU A 104 -16.41 -18.54 21.51
CA GLU A 104 -15.81 -19.28 22.63
C GLU A 104 -16.19 -18.65 23.97
N LEU A 105 -16.15 -17.32 24.07
CA LEU A 105 -16.56 -16.59 25.26
C LEU A 105 -18.05 -16.79 25.56
N ARG A 106 -18.92 -16.68 24.54
CA ARG A 106 -20.37 -16.92 24.68
C ARG A 106 -20.66 -18.32 25.19
N LYS A 107 -19.98 -19.31 24.62
CA LYS A 107 -20.11 -20.71 25.04
C LYS A 107 -19.66 -20.91 26.49
N THR A 108 -18.51 -20.35 26.86
CA THR A 108 -18.00 -20.41 28.23
C THR A 108 -19.01 -19.83 29.23
N ILE A 109 -19.62 -18.69 28.92
CA ILE A 109 -20.64 -18.06 29.77
C ILE A 109 -21.90 -18.92 29.91
N GLN A 110 -22.29 -19.67 28.88
CA GLN A 110 -23.51 -20.47 28.85
C GLN A 110 -23.36 -21.86 29.46
N GLU A 111 -22.18 -22.49 29.30
CA GLU A 111 -21.99 -23.92 29.57
C GLU A 111 -21.09 -24.22 30.79
N GLU A 112 -20.23 -23.29 31.22
CA GLU A 112 -19.27 -23.55 32.30
C GLU A 112 -19.84 -23.14 33.67
N GLU A 113 -20.17 -24.14 34.49
CA GLU A 113 -20.70 -23.94 35.85
C GLU A 113 -19.58 -23.66 36.87
N ASN A 114 -18.33 -24.01 36.56
CA ASN A 114 -17.19 -23.71 37.42
C ASN A 114 -16.64 -22.31 37.15
N ILE A 115 -16.94 -21.39 38.08
CA ILE A 115 -16.50 -19.99 38.03
C ILE A 115 -14.97 -19.85 37.84
N GLY A 116 -14.17 -20.71 38.47
CA GLY A 116 -12.72 -20.68 38.34
C GLY A 116 -12.24 -21.06 36.93
N ALA A 117 -12.84 -22.10 36.34
CA ALA A 117 -12.55 -22.52 34.97
C ALA A 117 -13.03 -21.50 33.93
N ALA A 118 -14.22 -20.93 34.12
CA ALA A 118 -14.76 -19.87 33.27
C ALA A 118 -13.86 -18.63 33.26
N PHE A 119 -13.35 -18.22 34.42
CA PHE A 119 -12.45 -17.07 34.53
C PHE A 119 -11.08 -17.33 33.89
N ALA A 120 -10.54 -18.55 33.99
CA ALA A 120 -9.31 -18.92 33.31
C ALA A 120 -9.47 -18.83 31.78
N ARG A 121 -10.55 -19.41 31.23
CA ARG A 121 -10.89 -19.32 29.80
C ARG A 121 -11.10 -17.89 29.33
N PHE A 122 -11.78 -17.06 30.13
CA PHE A 122 -11.93 -15.65 29.84
C PHE A 122 -10.58 -14.94 29.68
N ASN A 123 -9.61 -15.19 30.58
CA ASN A 123 -8.29 -14.58 30.49
C ASN A 123 -7.53 -15.06 29.26
N GLU A 124 -7.59 -16.36 28.92
CA GLU A 124 -6.98 -16.89 27.69
C GLU A 124 -7.56 -16.22 26.44
N VAL A 125 -8.89 -16.07 26.37
CA VAL A 125 -9.57 -15.39 25.26
C VAL A 125 -9.14 -13.93 25.18
N ARG A 126 -9.07 -13.23 26.30
CA ARG A 126 -8.61 -11.83 26.36
C ARG A 126 -7.16 -11.68 25.89
N GLU A 127 -6.25 -12.54 26.33
CA GLU A 127 -4.85 -12.50 25.90
C GLU A 127 -4.71 -12.74 24.39
N LYS A 128 -5.43 -13.72 23.84
CA LYS A 128 -5.46 -13.97 22.39
C LYS A 128 -6.08 -12.80 21.63
N TRP A 129 -7.10 -12.17 22.19
CA TRP A 129 -7.75 -11.00 21.60
C TRP A 129 -6.79 -9.82 21.47
N GLU A 130 -6.08 -9.49 22.55
CA GLU A 130 -5.07 -8.41 22.56
C GLU A 130 -3.87 -8.73 21.64
N ALA A 131 -3.52 -10.00 21.50
CA ALA A 131 -2.47 -10.45 20.57
C ALA A 131 -2.93 -10.47 19.10
N THR A 132 -4.24 -10.44 18.83
CA THR A 132 -4.78 -10.46 17.46
C THR A 132 -4.83 -9.05 16.91
N GLY A 133 -4.18 -8.84 15.77
CA GLY A 133 -4.02 -7.53 15.13
C GLY A 133 -5.33 -6.91 14.61
N ASP A 134 -5.16 -5.92 13.74
CA ASP A 134 -6.28 -5.17 13.17
C ASP A 134 -7.19 -6.05 12.31
N VAL A 135 -8.44 -5.61 12.17
CA VAL A 135 -9.47 -6.23 11.34
C VAL A 135 -9.89 -5.28 10.22
N PRO A 136 -10.63 -5.75 9.19
CA PRO A 136 -11.09 -4.89 8.11
C PRO A 136 -11.96 -3.75 8.66
N GLY A 137 -11.71 -2.52 8.22
CA GLY A 137 -12.35 -1.33 8.78
C GLY A 137 -13.87 -1.31 8.68
N ASP A 138 -14.44 -1.98 7.66
CA ASP A 138 -15.88 -2.16 7.47
C ASP A 138 -16.51 -3.10 8.51
N ARG A 139 -15.71 -4.00 9.09
CA ARG A 139 -16.11 -4.99 10.10
C ARG A 139 -15.67 -4.63 11.52
N TYR A 140 -15.01 -3.49 11.69
CA TYR A 140 -14.52 -3.03 12.99
C TYR A 140 -15.61 -3.06 14.07
N LYS A 141 -16.82 -2.56 13.76
CA LYS A 141 -17.96 -2.51 14.71
C LYS A 141 -18.51 -3.87 15.13
N GLU A 142 -18.20 -4.94 14.41
CA GLU A 142 -18.70 -6.29 14.73
C GLU A 142 -17.83 -6.96 15.81
N VAL A 143 -16.60 -6.47 15.98
CA VAL A 143 -15.58 -7.03 16.86
C VAL A 143 -14.91 -5.96 17.72
N HIS A 144 -15.52 -4.80 17.95
CA HIS A 144 -15.06 -3.79 18.91
C HIS A 144 -16.24 -3.10 19.57
#